data_AF-A0A1A8SN50-F1
#
_entry.id   AF-A0A1A8SN50-F1
#
_cell.length_a   1.000
_cell.length_b   1.000
_cell.length_c   1.000
_cell.angle_alpha   90.00
_cell.angle_beta   90.00
_cell.angle_gamma   90.00
#
_symmetry.space_group_name_H-M   'P 1'
#
loop_
_entity.id
_entity.type
_entity.pdbx_description
1 polymer ?
#
loop_
_entity_poly.entity_id
_entity_poly.type
_entity_poly.pdbx_seq_one_letter_code
_entity_poly.pdbx_strand_id
1 'polypeptide(L)'
;SGLAALDAKCSSRLGIMTISYYLWTTFVAVVVGILMVYIIHPGGAAQKEDSEESKKPMTSSADALLDLIRNMFPANLVQATFQQYRTQRVAELIPKPTVAQLLDETTTRRVYIYGVQDDNGTDIQNFSLDLTPPPDVIVKTSPGTSEGMNVLGIVIFSATMGIMLGRMGPNGSALVNFCQSLNEAVLKIVAIVI
;
A
#
# COMPACT_ATOMS: atom_id res chain seq x y z
N SER A 1 -15.03 12.28 -22.36
CA SER A 1 -15.20 12.54 -23.81
C SER A 1 -14.94 11.28 -24.64
N GLY A 2 -13.76 10.65 -24.57
CA GLY A 2 -13.42 9.47 -25.40
C GLY A 2 -14.40 8.29 -25.31
N LEU A 3 -14.65 7.77 -24.10
CA LEU A 3 -15.61 6.67 -23.88
C LEU A 3 -17.08 7.05 -24.10
N ALA A 4 -17.41 8.34 -23.94
CA ALA A 4 -18.78 8.84 -24.07
C ALA A 4 -19.20 9.07 -25.54
N ALA A 5 -18.23 9.32 -26.42
CA ALA A 5 -18.44 9.53 -27.85
C ALA A 5 -18.59 8.20 -28.63
N LEU A 6 -18.23 7.07 -28.02
CA LEU A 6 -18.29 5.74 -28.64
C LEU A 6 -19.61 5.05 -28.30
N ASP A 7 -20.16 4.33 -29.28
CA ASP A 7 -21.31 3.46 -29.03
C ASP A 7 -20.94 2.41 -27.96
N ALA A 8 -21.81 2.25 -26.97
CA ALA A 8 -21.47 1.53 -25.76
C ALA A 8 -21.32 0.01 -25.99
N LYS A 9 -21.92 -0.53 -27.07
CA LYS A 9 -21.71 -1.93 -27.49
C LYS A 9 -20.35 -2.10 -28.17
N CYS A 10 -19.96 -1.12 -28.99
CA CYS A 10 -18.65 -1.09 -29.65
C CYS A 10 -17.50 -0.81 -28.65
N SER A 11 -17.67 0.11 -27.70
CA SER A 11 -16.65 0.50 -26.73
C SER A 11 -16.29 -0.64 -25.77
N SER A 12 -17.27 -1.43 -25.35
CA SER A 12 -17.03 -2.63 -24.52
C SER A 12 -16.23 -3.69 -25.27
N ARG A 13 -16.55 -3.93 -26.56
CA ARG A 13 -15.84 -4.90 -27.40
C ARG A 13 -14.40 -4.47 -27.67
N LEU A 14 -14.19 -3.19 -27.98
CA LEU A 14 -12.85 -2.61 -28.12
C LEU A 14 -12.05 -2.75 -26.82
N GLY A 15 -12.68 -2.46 -25.68
CA GLY A 15 -12.06 -2.57 -24.35
C GLY A 15 -11.62 -4.00 -24.02
N ILE A 16 -12.45 -5.01 -24.30
CA ILE A 16 -12.10 -6.42 -24.07
C ILE A 16 -10.91 -6.84 -24.94
N MET A 17 -10.87 -6.41 -26.21
CA MET A 17 -9.75 -6.70 -27.10
C MET A 17 -8.45 -6.07 -26.57
N THR A 18 -8.51 -4.82 -26.10
CA THR A 18 -7.36 -4.12 -25.51
C THR A 18 -6.86 -4.81 -24.24
N ILE A 19 -7.76 -5.20 -23.33
CA ILE A 19 -7.38 -5.92 -22.09
C ILE A 19 -6.74 -7.27 -22.43
N SER A 20 -7.33 -8.02 -23.36
CA SER A 20 -6.79 -9.32 -23.80
C SER A 20 -5.39 -9.16 -24.40
N TYR A 21 -5.19 -8.14 -25.25
CA TYR A 21 -3.88 -7.82 -25.82
C TYR A 21 -2.83 -7.49 -24.76
N TYR A 22 -3.18 -6.68 -23.76
CA TYR A 22 -2.27 -6.37 -22.66
C TYR A 22 -1.91 -7.60 -21.83
N LEU A 23 -2.89 -8.43 -21.48
CA LEU A 23 -2.66 -9.66 -20.72
C LEU A 23 -1.78 -10.65 -21.49
N TRP A 24 -2.00 -10.79 -22.80
CA TRP A 24 -1.19 -11.66 -23.64
C TRP A 24 0.26 -11.16 -23.74
N THR A 25 0.43 -9.86 -23.97
CA THR A 25 1.76 -9.26 -24.13
C THR A 25 2.55 -9.29 -22.82
N THR A 26 1.92 -9.02 -21.67
CA THR A 26 2.58 -9.14 -20.36
C THR A 26 2.97 -10.57 -20.04
N PHE A 27 2.11 -11.55 -20.38
CA PHE A 27 2.44 -12.95 -20.21
C PHE A 27 3.68 -13.36 -21.01
N VAL A 28 3.72 -13.03 -22.31
CA VAL A 28 4.89 -13.31 -23.17
C VAL A 28 6.15 -12.60 -22.63
N ALA A 29 6.04 -11.33 -22.24
CA ALA A 29 7.16 -10.57 -21.69
C ALA A 29 7.70 -11.17 -20.38
N VAL A 30 6.83 -11.63 -19.48
CA VAL A 30 7.22 -12.28 -18.22
C VAL A 30 7.93 -13.60 -18.49
N VAL A 31 7.43 -14.42 -19.42
CA VAL A 31 8.08 -15.69 -19.80
C VAL A 31 9.48 -15.44 -20.37
N VAL A 32 9.61 -14.49 -21.29
CA VAL A 32 10.92 -14.11 -21.86
C VAL A 32 11.85 -13.57 -20.77
N GLY A 33 11.35 -12.73 -19.86
CA GLY A 33 12.13 -12.19 -18.74
C GLY A 33 12.65 -13.27 -17.80
N ILE A 34 11.82 -14.24 -17.42
CA ILE A 34 12.21 -15.37 -16.56
C ILE A 34 13.24 -16.25 -17.26
N LEU A 35 13.05 -16.57 -18.55
CA LEU A 35 14.02 -17.35 -19.32
C LEU A 35 15.37 -16.63 -19.43
N MET A 36 15.35 -15.31 -19.64
CA MET A 36 16.58 -14.53 -19.78
C MET A 36 17.38 -14.47 -18.47
N VAL A 37 16.72 -14.27 -17.33
CA VAL A 37 17.36 -14.31 -16.01
C VAL A 37 17.90 -15.71 -15.72
N TYR A 38 17.15 -16.76 -16.10
CA TYR A 38 17.58 -18.14 -15.92
C TYR A 38 18.76 -18.54 -16.81
N ILE A 39 18.97 -17.92 -17.98
CA ILE A 39 20.15 -18.21 -18.80
C ILE A 39 21.37 -17.45 -18.26
N ILE A 40 21.19 -16.16 -17.99
CA ILE A 40 22.30 -15.26 -17.66
C ILE A 40 22.75 -15.41 -16.19
N HIS A 41 21.88 -15.91 -15.31
CA HIS A 41 22.13 -16.02 -13.86
C HIS A 41 22.81 -14.76 -13.26
N PRO A 42 22.23 -13.56 -13.46
CA PRO A 42 22.81 -12.35 -12.91
C PRO A 42 22.78 -12.40 -11.36
N GLY A 43 23.87 -11.98 -10.72
CA GLY A 43 23.96 -11.86 -9.25
C GLY A 43 24.74 -12.96 -8.53
N GLY A 44 25.18 -14.03 -9.21
CA GLY A 44 25.97 -15.12 -8.59
C GLY A 44 27.35 -14.72 -8.05
N ALA A 45 27.90 -13.58 -8.50
CA ALA A 45 29.22 -13.08 -8.08
C ALA A 45 29.17 -11.85 -7.15
N ALA A 46 27.98 -11.35 -6.80
CA ALA A 46 27.80 -10.06 -6.13
C ALA A 46 27.31 -10.17 -4.67
N GLN A 47 27.59 -11.29 -3.99
CA GLN A 47 27.25 -11.43 -2.58
C GLN A 47 28.46 -11.12 -1.70
N LYS A 48 28.74 -9.84 -1.54
CA LYS A 48 29.28 -9.30 -0.28
C LYS A 48 29.11 -7.80 -0.24
N GLU A 49 28.64 -7.36 0.92
CA GLU A 49 28.60 -6.00 1.47
C GLU A 49 27.25 -5.26 1.40
N ASP A 50 26.83 -4.86 2.61
CA ASP A 50 25.69 -4.06 3.04
C ASP A 50 24.26 -4.59 2.85
N SER A 51 23.95 -5.63 3.62
CA SER A 51 22.61 -5.76 4.19
C SER A 51 22.48 -4.81 5.40
N GLU A 52 22.48 -3.50 5.16
CA GLU A 52 21.78 -2.61 6.07
C GLU A 52 20.30 -3.00 6.01
N GLU A 53 19.88 -3.73 7.03
CA GLU A 53 18.52 -4.20 7.24
C GLU A 53 17.62 -2.98 7.43
N SER A 54 17.27 -2.35 6.31
CA SER A 54 16.22 -1.36 6.24
C SER A 54 14.98 -2.08 6.70
N LYS A 55 14.61 -1.84 7.96
CA LYS A 55 13.43 -2.31 8.68
C LYS A 55 12.17 -1.72 8.04
N LYS A 56 12.02 -1.87 6.72
CA LYS A 56 10.80 -1.60 6.00
C LYS A 56 9.84 -2.69 6.46
N PRO A 57 8.70 -2.33 7.07
CA PRO A 57 7.74 -3.32 7.49
C PRO A 57 7.36 -4.15 6.26
N MET A 58 7.57 -5.46 6.32
CA MET A 58 7.11 -6.37 5.28
C MET A 58 5.60 -6.20 5.14
N THR A 59 5.18 -5.50 4.10
CA THR A 59 3.78 -5.41 3.70
C THR A 59 3.37 -6.78 3.19
N SER A 60 2.27 -7.33 3.70
CA SER A 60 1.73 -8.57 3.15
C SER A 60 1.30 -8.34 1.71
N SER A 61 1.56 -9.32 0.83
CA SER A 61 1.08 -9.27 -0.56
C SER A 61 -0.44 -9.11 -0.63
N ALA A 62 -1.17 -9.67 0.34
CA ALA A 62 -2.62 -9.48 0.46
C ALA A 62 -2.98 -8.02 0.77
N ASP A 63 -2.25 -7.36 1.67
CA ASP A 63 -2.45 -5.94 1.99
C ASP A 63 -2.21 -5.08 0.73
N ALA A 64 -1.19 -5.41 -0.06
CA ALA A 64 -0.91 -4.73 -1.32
C ALA A 64 -2.03 -4.90 -2.37
N LEU A 65 -2.60 -6.10 -2.50
CA LEU A 65 -3.75 -6.33 -3.39
C LEU A 65 -5.00 -5.59 -2.90
N LEU A 66 -5.25 -5.57 -1.59
CA LEU A 66 -6.36 -4.82 -1.02
C LEU A 66 -6.16 -3.30 -1.20
N ASP A 67 -4.93 -2.80 -1.05
CA ASP A 67 -4.59 -1.41 -1.34
C ASP A 67 -4.84 -1.08 -2.81
N LEU A 68 -4.50 -1.99 -3.74
CA LEU A 68 -4.79 -1.82 -5.16
C LEU A 68 -6.30 -1.69 -5.43
N ILE A 69 -7.12 -2.56 -4.84
CA ILE A 69 -8.58 -2.53 -5.00
C ILE A 69 -9.17 -1.27 -4.36
N ARG A 70 -8.69 -0.86 -3.17
CA ARG A 70 -9.12 0.38 -2.52
C ARG A 70 -8.74 1.62 -3.34
N ASN A 71 -7.59 1.59 -4.00
CA ASN A 71 -7.19 2.67 -4.91
C ASN A 71 -8.02 2.68 -6.21
N MET A 72 -8.56 1.56 -6.67
CA MET A 72 -9.46 1.51 -7.82
C MET A 72 -10.80 2.23 -7.57
N PHE A 73 -11.27 2.28 -6.32
CA PHE A 73 -12.48 3.01 -5.91
C PHE A 73 -12.18 4.01 -4.79
N PRO A 74 -11.60 5.18 -5.11
CA PRO A 74 -11.23 6.16 -4.09
C PRO A 74 -12.48 6.71 -3.39
N ALA A 75 -12.44 6.78 -2.06
CA ALA A 75 -13.53 7.33 -1.25
C ALA A 75 -13.77 8.83 -1.53
N ASN A 76 -12.75 9.55 -1.99
CA ASN A 76 -12.82 10.95 -2.36
C ASN A 76 -11.96 11.22 -3.60
N LEU A 77 -12.57 11.78 -4.65
CA LEU A 77 -11.90 12.08 -5.92
C LEU A 77 -10.94 13.27 -5.82
N VAL A 78 -11.27 14.30 -5.03
CA VAL A 78 -10.42 15.48 -4.82
C VAL A 78 -9.18 15.09 -4.01
N GLN A 79 -9.33 14.20 -3.03
CA GLN A 79 -8.19 13.66 -2.32
C GLN A 79 -7.32 12.77 -3.23
N ALA A 80 -7.95 12.00 -4.12
CA ALA A 80 -7.25 11.11 -5.06
C ALA A 80 -6.30 11.86 -6.02
N THR A 81 -6.53 13.14 -6.30
CA THR A 81 -5.62 13.93 -7.16
C THR A 81 -4.27 14.23 -6.48
N PHE A 82 -4.18 14.13 -5.16
CA PHE A 82 -2.98 14.46 -4.39
C PHE A 82 -2.47 13.31 -3.49
N GLN A 83 -3.33 12.34 -3.17
CA GLN A 83 -3.05 11.28 -2.21
C GLN A 83 -3.53 9.91 -2.70
N GLN A 84 -2.80 8.87 -2.32
CA GLN A 84 -3.13 7.46 -2.60
C GLN A 84 -3.24 6.66 -1.31
N TYR A 85 -4.09 5.63 -1.32
CA TYR A 85 -4.30 4.75 -0.17
C TYR A 85 -3.12 3.79 -0.01
N ARG A 86 -2.59 3.67 1.20
CA ARG A 86 -1.50 2.74 1.52
C ARG A 86 -1.65 2.25 2.95
N THR A 87 -1.79 0.94 3.12
CA THR A 87 -1.85 0.33 4.44
C THR A 87 -0.50 0.49 5.12
N GLN A 88 -0.49 1.13 6.29
CA GLN A 88 0.69 1.28 7.13
C GLN A 88 0.56 0.36 8.35
N ARG A 89 1.53 -0.53 8.55
CA ARG A 89 1.63 -1.34 9.76
C ARG A 89 2.30 -0.50 10.84
N VAL A 90 1.50 0.06 11.73
CA VAL A 90 2.00 0.76 12.91
C VAL A 90 2.07 -0.27 14.03
N ALA A 91 3.27 -0.52 14.55
CA ALA A 91 3.45 -1.34 15.73
C ALA A 91 2.96 -0.53 16.94
N GLU A 92 1.69 -0.71 17.30
CA GLU A 92 1.16 -0.15 18.53
C GLU A 92 1.62 -1.04 19.70
N LEU A 93 2.55 -0.53 20.50
CA LEU A 93 2.90 -1.13 21.78
C LEU A 93 1.70 -0.93 22.70
N ILE A 94 0.89 -1.96 22.92
CA ILE A 94 -0.11 -1.93 23.98
C ILE A 94 0.67 -2.13 25.28
N PRO A 95 0.83 -1.12 26.16
CA PRO A 95 1.20 -1.43 27.54
C PRO A 95 0.05 -2.31 28.08
N LYS A 96 0.39 -3.54 28.52
CA LYS A 96 -0.57 -4.40 29.24
C LYS A 96 -1.29 -3.52 30.25
N PRO A 97 -2.64 -3.60 30.38
CA PRO A 97 -3.31 -2.85 31.41
C PRO A 97 -2.63 -3.24 32.72
N THR A 98 -2.07 -2.25 33.40
CA THR A 98 -1.73 -2.37 34.81
C THR A 98 -3.04 -2.68 35.50
N VAL A 99 -3.39 -3.97 35.59
CA VAL A 99 -4.40 -4.45 36.50
C VAL A 99 -3.79 -4.16 37.86
N ALA A 100 -4.17 -3.01 38.40
CA ALA A 100 -4.08 -2.79 39.83
C ALA A 100 -4.76 -4.01 40.48
N GLN A 101 -3.94 -4.84 41.11
CA GLN A 101 -4.29 -5.70 42.23
C GLN A 101 -5.62 -6.43 42.12
N LEU A 102 -5.59 -7.68 41.63
CA LEU A 102 -6.32 -8.73 42.34
C LEU A 102 -5.36 -9.90 42.55
N LEU A 103 -5.15 -10.14 43.84
CA LEU A 103 -4.36 -11.17 44.47
C LEU A 103 -4.94 -12.53 44.06
N ASP A 104 -4.26 -13.28 43.20
CA ASP A 104 -4.40 -14.74 43.20
C ASP A 104 -3.18 -15.47 42.63
N GLU A 105 -3.00 -16.67 43.14
CA GLU A 105 -1.79 -17.47 43.30
C GLU A 105 -1.04 -17.92 42.02
N THR A 106 0.27 -18.16 42.20
CA THR A 106 1.10 -19.11 41.45
C THR A 106 1.31 -18.89 39.94
N THR A 107 2.21 -17.97 39.56
CA THR A 107 3.06 -18.16 38.36
C THR A 107 4.43 -17.51 38.57
N THR A 108 5.42 -18.39 38.77
CA THR A 108 6.89 -18.25 38.77
C THR A 108 7.47 -16.90 38.31
N ARG A 109 7.57 -15.92 39.22
CA ARG A 109 8.39 -14.70 39.05
C ARG A 109 9.86 -15.07 39.27
N ARG A 110 10.66 -15.24 38.19
CA ARG A 110 12.10 -15.49 38.30
C ARG A 110 12.82 -14.17 38.64
N VAL A 111 13.01 -13.93 39.93
CA VAL A 111 13.82 -12.82 40.46
C VAL A 111 15.30 -13.21 40.35
N TYR A 112 16.10 -12.45 39.60
CA TYR A 112 17.56 -12.56 39.64
C TYR A 112 18.09 -11.59 40.69
N ILE A 113 18.74 -12.13 41.72
CA ILE A 113 19.31 -11.39 42.85
C ILE A 113 20.81 -11.21 42.57
N TYR A 114 21.26 -9.97 42.37
CA TYR A 114 22.68 -9.64 42.40
C TYR A 114 23.01 -9.06 43.78
N GLY A 115 23.87 -9.76 44.52
CA GLY A 115 24.43 -9.24 45.77
C GLY A 115 25.64 -8.37 45.45
N VAL A 116 25.53 -7.07 45.70
CA VAL A 116 26.70 -6.18 45.70
C VAL A 116 27.19 -6.10 47.14
N GLN A 117 28.42 -6.55 47.36
CA GLN A 117 29.10 -6.52 48.65
C GLN A 117 29.97 -5.26 48.67
N ASP A 118 29.72 -4.32 49.58
CA ASP A 118 30.64 -3.20 49.80
C ASP A 118 31.95 -3.72 50.43
N ASP A 119 33.07 -3.06 50.11
CA ASP A 119 34.46 -3.44 50.48
C ASP A 119 34.73 -3.59 51.99
N ASN A 120 33.74 -3.31 52.86
CA ASN A 120 33.82 -3.48 54.31
C ASN A 120 33.01 -4.69 54.85
N GLY A 121 32.60 -5.62 53.98
CA GLY A 121 32.38 -7.03 54.29
C GLY A 121 31.22 -7.39 55.23
N THR A 122 30.25 -6.50 55.50
CA THR A 122 29.14 -6.82 56.44
C THR A 122 27.73 -6.49 55.95
N ASP A 123 27.56 -5.75 54.85
CA ASP A 123 26.23 -5.44 54.32
C ASP A 123 26.09 -5.95 52.89
N ILE A 124 25.15 -6.88 52.67
CA ILE A 124 24.83 -7.44 51.36
C ILE A 124 23.50 -6.83 50.94
N GLN A 125 23.53 -5.84 50.06
CA GLN A 125 22.31 -5.28 49.49
C GLN A 125 21.85 -6.15 48.31
N ASN A 126 20.74 -6.86 48.52
CA ASN A 126 20.11 -7.70 47.50
C ASN A 126 19.28 -6.83 46.57
N PHE A 127 19.80 -6.51 45.38
CA PHE A 127 19.03 -5.78 44.37
C PHE A 127 18.23 -6.77 43.53
N SER A 128 16.90 -6.64 43.53
CA SER A 128 15.99 -7.45 42.72
C SER A 128 15.69 -6.76 41.41
N LEU A 129 16.24 -7.28 40.31
CA LEU A 129 15.95 -6.80 38.96
C LEU A 129 14.67 -7.47 38.46
N ASP A 130 13.59 -6.70 38.40
CA ASP A 130 12.33 -7.11 37.79
C ASP A 130 12.47 -6.97 36.27
N LEU A 131 12.75 -8.08 35.58
CA LEU A 131 12.75 -8.08 34.12
C LEU A 131 11.32 -7.83 33.64
N THR A 132 11.05 -6.61 33.16
CA THR A 132 9.84 -6.30 32.40
C THR A 132 9.73 -7.31 31.25
N PRO A 133 8.66 -8.12 31.17
CA PRO A 133 8.51 -9.08 30.08
C PRO A 133 8.46 -8.33 28.74
N PRO A 134 9.03 -8.91 27.66
CA PRO A 134 9.02 -8.29 26.34
C PRO A 134 7.56 -7.97 25.93
N PRO A 135 7.29 -6.77 25.39
CA PRO A 135 5.93 -6.37 25.03
C PRO A 135 5.39 -7.26 23.91
N ASP A 136 4.18 -7.79 24.11
CA ASP A 136 3.43 -8.51 23.08
C ASP A 136 3.07 -7.52 21.97
N VAL A 137 3.76 -7.62 20.82
CA VAL A 137 3.55 -6.76 19.65
C VAL A 137 2.37 -7.26 18.83
N ILE A 138 1.17 -6.72 19.08
CA ILE A 138 0.03 -6.95 18.19
C ILE A 138 0.17 -6.00 16.99
N VAL A 139 0.61 -6.53 15.85
CA VAL A 139 0.72 -5.77 14.60
C VAL A 139 -0.68 -5.41 14.10
N LYS A 140 -1.13 -4.18 14.34
CA LYS A 140 -2.38 -3.67 13.77
C LYS A 140 -2.09 -2.97 12.43
N THR A 141 -2.86 -3.31 11.42
CA THR A 141 -2.89 -2.56 10.14
C THR A 141 -3.69 -1.28 10.33
N SER A 142 -3.04 -0.12 10.22
CA SER A 142 -3.71 1.18 10.27
C SER A 142 -3.96 1.71 8.85
N PRO A 143 -5.13 2.31 8.56
CA PRO A 143 -5.35 3.00 7.30
C PRO A 143 -4.40 4.19 7.19
N GLY A 144 -3.54 4.19 6.17
CA GLY A 144 -2.63 5.28 5.87
C GLY A 144 -2.91 5.88 4.48
N THR A 145 -2.50 7.13 4.31
CA THR A 145 -2.37 7.75 2.99
C THR A 145 -0.90 7.99 2.69
N SER A 146 -0.54 7.90 1.41
CA SER A 146 0.77 8.29 0.89
C SER A 146 0.58 9.53 0.03
N GLU A 147 1.54 10.44 0.08
CA GLU A 147 1.62 11.53 -0.88
C GLU A 147 1.84 10.93 -2.29
N GLY A 148 1.05 11.39 -3.25
CA GLY A 148 1.05 10.88 -4.63
C GLY A 148 -0.35 10.76 -5.20
N MET A 149 -0.51 11.11 -6.48
CA MET A 149 -1.79 11.03 -7.18
C MET A 149 -2.22 9.57 -7.40
N ASN A 150 -3.43 9.23 -6.97
CA ASN A 150 -4.06 7.95 -7.30
C ASN A 150 -4.62 7.97 -8.74
N VAL A 151 -3.73 7.78 -9.71
CA VAL A 151 -4.07 7.76 -11.15
C VAL A 151 -5.06 6.63 -11.46
N LEU A 152 -4.88 5.45 -10.86
CA LEU A 152 -5.73 4.29 -11.09
C LEU A 152 -7.20 4.60 -10.80
N GLY A 153 -7.48 5.17 -9.63
CA GLY A 153 -8.83 5.55 -9.21
C GLY A 153 -9.44 6.62 -10.11
N ILE A 154 -8.66 7.64 -10.48
CA ILE A 154 -9.12 8.72 -11.37
C ILE A 154 -9.48 8.19 -12.76
N VAL A 155 -8.67 7.27 -13.31
CA VAL A 155 -8.94 6.64 -14.61
C VAL A 155 -10.23 5.81 -14.56
N ILE A 156 -10.42 5.01 -13.51
CA ILE A 156 -11.59 4.13 -13.40
C ILE A 156 -12.88 4.92 -13.16
N PHE A 157 -12.81 5.96 -12.31
CA PHE A 157 -13.92 6.90 -12.12
C PHE A 157 -14.27 7.64 -13.43
N SER A 158 -13.29 8.19 -14.14
CA SER A 158 -13.55 8.92 -15.39
C SER A 158 -14.06 8.00 -16.51
N ALA A 159 -13.60 6.75 -16.55
CA ALA A 159 -14.10 5.75 -17.50
C ALA A 159 -15.57 5.39 -17.23
N THR A 160 -15.92 5.09 -15.98
CA THR A 160 -17.31 4.78 -15.58
C THR A 160 -18.25 5.96 -15.82
N MET A 161 -17.84 7.17 -15.43
CA MET A 161 -18.58 8.41 -15.72
C MET A 161 -18.75 8.62 -17.23
N GLY A 162 -17.70 8.40 -18.02
CA GLY A 162 -17.76 8.51 -19.48
C GLY A 162 -18.75 7.54 -20.11
N ILE A 163 -18.78 6.28 -19.67
CA ILE A 163 -19.74 5.27 -20.15
C ILE A 163 -21.17 5.65 -19.75
N MET A 164 -21.38 6.14 -18.52
CA MET A 164 -22.70 6.58 -18.06
C MET A 164 -23.21 7.78 -18.87
N LEU A 165 -22.37 8.78 -19.14
CA LEU A 165 -22.74 9.94 -19.96
C LEU A 165 -23.08 9.56 -21.40
N GLY A 166 -22.36 8.61 -22.00
CA GLY A 166 -22.69 8.07 -23.32
C GLY A 166 -24.06 7.36 -23.34
N ARG A 167 -24.44 6.72 -22.23
CA ARG A 167 -25.75 6.06 -22.07
C ARG A 167 -26.91 7.03 -21.83
N MET A 168 -26.64 8.23 -21.31
CA MET A 168 -27.65 9.27 -21.05
C MET A 168 -28.14 9.99 -22.32
N GLY A 169 -27.55 9.71 -23.48
CA GLY A 169 -27.97 10.27 -24.77
C GLY A 169 -27.95 11.81 -24.78
N PRO A 170 -29.05 12.49 -25.17
CA PRO A 170 -29.07 13.94 -25.30
C PRO A 170 -28.84 14.66 -23.97
N ASN A 171 -29.26 14.08 -22.84
CA ASN A 171 -29.07 14.69 -21.52
C ASN A 171 -27.60 14.70 -21.08
N GLY A 172 -26.78 13.76 -21.57
CA GLY A 172 -25.34 13.71 -21.30
C GLY A 172 -24.49 14.61 -22.21
N SER A 173 -25.05 15.07 -23.34
CA SER A 173 -24.31 15.75 -24.41
C SER A 173 -23.62 17.04 -23.95
N ALA A 174 -24.26 17.83 -23.08
CA ALA A 174 -23.69 19.08 -22.57
C ALA A 174 -22.36 18.84 -21.82
N LEU A 175 -22.32 17.81 -20.97
CA LEU A 175 -21.12 17.50 -20.18
C LEU A 175 -20.03 16.84 -21.04
N VAL A 176 -20.41 16.03 -22.02
CA VAL A 176 -19.47 15.45 -22.99
C VAL A 176 -18.79 16.53 -23.81
N ASN A 177 -19.55 17.51 -24.31
CA ASN A 177 -19.04 18.66 -25.07
C ASN A 177 -18.09 19.51 -24.21
N PHE A 178 -18.44 19.79 -22.95
CA PHE A 178 -17.56 20.47 -22.02
C PHE A 178 -16.22 19.73 -21.84
N CYS A 179 -16.26 18.41 -21.58
CA CYS A 179 -15.04 17.60 -21.46
C CYS A 179 -14.20 17.57 -22.75
N GLN A 180 -14.84 17.66 -23.91
CA GLN A 180 -14.14 17.69 -25.20
C GLN A 180 -13.41 19.02 -25.40
N SER A 181 -14.07 20.15 -25.10
CA SER A 181 -13.44 21.48 -25.15
C SER A 181 -12.26 21.58 -24.18
N LEU A 182 -12.40 21.03 -22.96
CA LEU A 182 -11.28 20.94 -22.01
C LEU A 182 -10.12 20.11 -22.56
N ASN A 183 -10.38 18.95 -23.15
CA ASN A 183 -9.34 18.10 -23.73
C ASN A 183 -8.59 18.82 -24.87
N GLU A 184 -9.30 19.54 -25.74
CA GLU A 184 -8.66 20.33 -26.81
C GLU A 184 -7.78 21.45 -26.23
N ALA A 185 -8.25 22.16 -25.21
CA ALA A 185 -7.47 23.17 -24.52
C ALA A 185 -6.19 22.58 -23.88
N VAL A 186 -6.31 21.43 -23.20
CA VAL A 186 -5.17 20.71 -22.61
C VAL A 186 -4.16 20.31 -23.68
N LEU A 187 -4.61 19.76 -24.82
CA LEU A 187 -3.73 19.39 -25.93
C LEU A 187 -2.96 20.60 -26.48
N LYS A 188 -3.61 21.77 -26.60
CA LYS A 188 -2.95 23.02 -27.02
C LYS A 188 -1.91 23.48 -26.00
N ILE A 189 -2.22 23.40 -24.71
CA ILE A 189 -1.26 23.73 -23.64
C ILE A 189 -0.05 22.81 -23.71
N VAL A 190 -0.25 21.50 -23.85
CA VAL A 190 0.83 20.52 -23.99
C VAL A 190 1.71 20.83 -25.22
N ALA A 191 1.11 21.21 -26.34
CA ALA A 191 1.84 21.59 -27.55
C ALA A 191 2.64 22.90 -27.42
N ILE A 192 2.30 23.78 -26.46
CA ILE A 192 3.09 24.98 -26.16
C ILE A 192 4.25 24.65 -25.22
N VAL A 193 4.07 23.66 -24.35
CA VAL A 193 5.08 23.25 -23.36
C VAL A 193 6.18 22.39 -23.98
N ILE A 194 5.86 21.59 -25.00
CA ILE A 194 6.81 20.78 -25.78
C ILE A 194 7.53 21.66 -26.81
#